data_AF-A0A8E2JF06-F1
#
_entry.id   AF-A0A8E2JF06-F1
#
_cell.length_a   1.000
_cell.length_b   1.000
_cell.length_c   1.000
_cell.angle_alpha   90.00
_cell.angle_beta   90.00
_cell.angle_gamma   90.00
#
_symmetry.space_group_name_H-M   'P 1'
#
loop_
_entity.id
_entity.type
_entity.pdbx_description
1 polymer ?
#
loop_
_entity_poly.entity_id
_entity_poly.type
_entity_poly.pdbx_seq_one_letter_code
_entity_poly.pdbx_strand_id
1 'polypeptide(L)' 'VAAAIPACGQSCIISAGSAIGCAATDYACQCTSSSALQNSAQNCVISSCGVSTAISVQAAAGSVC' A
#
# COMPACT_ATOMS: atom_id res chain seq x y z
N VAL A 1 3.52 7.09 -11.89
CA VAL A 1 3.33 5.63 -11.63
C VAL A 1 2.32 5.30 -10.51
N ALA A 2 1.78 6.29 -9.77
CA ALA A 2 0.71 6.05 -8.77
C ALA A 2 -0.67 5.62 -9.35
N ALA A 3 -0.85 5.64 -10.67
CA ALA A 3 -2.12 5.34 -11.34
C ALA A 3 -2.49 3.83 -11.41
N ALA A 4 -1.60 2.94 -10.95
CA ALA A 4 -1.85 1.50 -10.93
C ALA A 4 -2.54 1.02 -9.64
N ILE A 5 -2.68 1.90 -8.64
CA ILE A 5 -3.30 1.54 -7.36
C ILE A 5 -4.80 1.83 -7.49
N PRO A 6 -5.67 0.80 -7.56
CA PRO A 6 -7.11 1.01 -7.61
C PRO A 6 -7.58 1.74 -6.35
N ALA A 7 -8.73 2.42 -6.43
CA ALA A 7 -9.29 3.18 -5.30
C ALA A 7 -9.39 2.36 -3.99
N CYS A 8 -9.61 1.06 -4.11
CA CYS A 8 -9.65 0.13 -3.00
C CYS A 8 -8.26 -0.15 -2.35
N GLY A 9 -7.18 -0.04 -3.13
CA GLY A 9 -5.81 -0.05 -2.62
C GLY A 9 -5.42 1.30 -2.01
N GLN A 10 -5.98 2.40 -2.51
CA GLN A 10 -5.71 3.75 -2.00
C GLN A 10 -6.17 3.91 -0.55
N SER A 11 -7.41 3.47 -0.23
CA SER A 11 -7.93 3.44 1.14
C SER A 11 -7.08 2.55 2.07
N CYS A 12 -6.61 1.41 1.55
CA CYS A 12 -5.74 0.52 2.30
C CYS A 12 -4.35 1.11 2.55
N ILE A 13 -3.77 1.85 1.61
CA ILE A 13 -2.48 2.53 1.81
C ILE A 13 -2.62 3.68 2.80
N ILE A 14 -3.73 4.42 2.77
CA ILE A 14 -4.01 5.46 3.78
C ILE A 14 -4.07 4.82 5.17
N SER A 15 -4.83 3.72 5.32
CA SER A 15 -4.94 3.01 6.59
C SER A 15 -3.61 2.39 7.04
N ALA A 16 -2.86 1.79 6.12
CA ALA A 16 -1.56 1.19 6.40
C ALA A 16 -0.52 2.25 6.77
N GLY A 17 -0.52 3.39 6.07
CA GLY A 17 0.30 4.56 6.36
C GLY A 17 0.05 5.08 7.77
N SER A 18 -1.23 5.25 8.15
CA SER A 18 -1.60 5.60 9.52
C SER A 18 -1.14 4.56 10.56
N ALA A 19 -1.16 3.27 10.22
CA ALA A 19 -0.70 2.21 11.13
C ALA A 19 0.82 2.23 11.38
N ILE A 20 1.61 2.70 10.41
CA ILE A 20 3.07 2.87 10.56
C ILE A 20 3.48 4.29 10.97
N GLY A 21 2.52 5.20 11.17
CA GLY A 21 2.77 6.60 11.52
C GLY A 21 3.28 7.48 10.35
N CYS A 22 3.22 6.98 9.12
CA CYS A 22 3.56 7.76 7.92
C CYS A 22 2.32 8.43 7.34
N ALA A 23 2.47 9.67 6.85
CA ALA A 23 1.35 10.31 6.14
C ALA A 23 1.02 9.53 4.84
N ALA A 24 -0.25 9.57 4.43
CA ALA A 24 -0.76 8.80 3.29
C ALA A 24 -0.04 9.09 1.96
N THR A 25 0.54 10.28 1.82
CA THR A 25 1.32 10.72 0.65
C THR A 25 2.82 10.72 0.89
N ASP A 26 3.28 10.33 2.08
CA ASP A 26 4.69 10.35 2.43
C ASP A 26 5.37 9.05 1.99
N TYR A 27 5.52 8.91 0.67
CA TYR A 27 6.10 7.72 0.07
C TYR A 27 7.50 7.42 0.61
N ALA A 28 8.30 8.43 0.98
CA ALA A 28 9.62 8.22 1.56
C ALA A 28 9.56 7.51 2.94
N CYS A 29 8.67 7.96 3.83
CA CYS A 29 8.40 7.29 5.10
C CYS A 29 7.81 5.89 4.87
N GLN A 30 6.87 5.79 3.94
CA GLN A 30 6.25 4.51 3.56
C GLN A 30 7.26 3.52 2.98
N CYS A 31 8.26 3.97 2.21
CA CYS A 31 9.36 3.15 1.69
C CYS A 31 10.30 2.69 2.79
N THR A 32 10.58 3.56 3.77
CA THR A 32 11.40 3.20 4.94
C THR A 32 10.77 2.04 5.72
N SER A 33 9.45 2.06 5.85
CA SER A 33 8.66 0.99 6.45
C SER A 33 7.95 0.11 5.40
N SER A 34 8.54 -0.07 4.21
CA SER A 34 7.87 -0.73 3.09
C SER A 34 7.41 -2.14 3.42
N SER A 35 8.16 -2.87 4.27
CA SER A 35 7.75 -4.21 4.71
C SER A 35 6.47 -4.20 5.57
N ALA A 36 6.38 -3.28 6.53
CA ALA A 36 5.20 -3.12 7.40
C ALA A 36 4.01 -2.54 6.63
N LEU A 37 4.25 -1.54 5.77
CA LEU A 37 3.25 -0.97 4.89
C LEU A 37 2.70 -2.04 3.95
N GLN A 38 3.56 -2.78 3.24
CA GLN A 38 3.14 -3.81 2.30
C GLN A 38 2.35 -4.91 2.99
N ASN A 39 2.74 -5.33 4.19
CA ASN A 39 1.99 -6.37 4.91
C ASN A 39 0.60 -5.87 5.35
N SER A 40 0.54 -4.64 5.89
CA SER A 40 -0.71 -4.03 6.34
C SER A 40 -1.65 -3.65 5.18
N ALA A 41 -1.08 -3.04 4.14
CA ALA A 41 -1.77 -2.73 2.90
C ALA A 41 -2.27 -4.03 2.26
N GLN A 42 -1.42 -5.03 2.00
CA GLN A 42 -1.83 -6.32 1.42
C GLN A 42 -2.97 -6.96 2.20
N ASN A 43 -2.89 -7.04 3.53
CA ASN A 43 -3.96 -7.63 4.32
C ASN A 43 -5.30 -6.89 4.11
N CYS A 44 -5.26 -5.55 4.04
CA CYS A 44 -6.42 -4.74 3.72
C CYS A 44 -6.90 -4.94 2.27
N VAL A 45 -5.98 -4.94 1.28
CA VAL A 45 -6.32 -5.09 -0.14
C VAL A 45 -6.89 -6.48 -0.41
N ILE A 46 -6.34 -7.52 0.21
CA ILE A 46 -6.85 -8.90 0.14
C ILE A 46 -8.28 -8.96 0.70
N SER A 47 -8.53 -8.29 1.81
CA SER A 47 -9.85 -8.28 2.45
C SER A 47 -10.89 -7.43 1.72
N SER A 48 -10.50 -6.31 1.11
CA SER A 48 -11.43 -5.37 0.44
C SER A 48 -11.51 -5.51 -1.07
N CYS A 49 -10.39 -5.79 -1.75
CA CYS A 49 -10.29 -5.87 -3.21
C CYS A 49 -10.04 -7.29 -3.74
N GLY A 50 -9.49 -8.17 -2.90
CA GLY A 50 -9.04 -9.50 -3.29
C GLY A 50 -7.53 -9.61 -3.54
N VAL A 51 -7.07 -10.86 -3.54
CA VAL A 51 -5.64 -11.23 -3.61
C VAL A 51 -4.94 -10.76 -4.89
N SER A 52 -5.63 -10.75 -6.03
CA SER A 52 -5.05 -10.35 -7.31
C SER A 52 -4.61 -8.88 -7.31
N THR A 53 -5.41 -8.01 -6.69
CA THR A 53 -5.07 -6.60 -6.53
C THR A 53 -3.93 -6.41 -5.55
N ALA A 54 -3.88 -7.18 -4.46
CA ALA A 54 -2.81 -7.09 -3.48
C ALA A 54 -1.43 -7.34 -4.11
N ILE A 55 -1.29 -8.38 -4.94
CA ILE A 55 -0.05 -8.68 -5.67
C ILE A 55 0.33 -7.54 -6.62
N SER A 56 -0.65 -6.97 -7.31
CA SER A 56 -0.45 -5.85 -8.24
C SER A 56 0.06 -4.60 -7.52
N VAL A 57 -0.54 -4.27 -6.37
CA VAL A 57 -0.16 -3.14 -5.53
C VAL A 57 1.23 -3.36 -4.91
N GLN A 58 1.55 -4.61 -4.54
CA GLN A 58 2.86 -4.96 -4.00
C GLN A 58 3.98 -4.77 -5.02
N ALA A 59 3.78 -5.27 -6.24
CA ALA A 59 4.72 -5.09 -7.35
C ALA A 59 4.88 -3.60 -7.72
N ALA A 60 3.76 -2.85 -7.73
CA ALA A 60 3.81 -1.41 -7.95
C ALA A 60 4.59 -0.69 -6.84
N ALA A 61 4.28 -0.95 -5.57
CA ALA A 61 4.93 -0.36 -4.39
C ALA A 61 6.44 -0.63 -4.36
N GLY A 62 6.86 -1.86 -4.67
CA GLY A 62 8.28 -2.22 -4.80
C GLY A 62 8.99 -1.52 -5.95
N SER A 63 8.26 -1.07 -6.98
CA SER A 63 8.81 -0.27 -8.07
C SER A 63 8.83 1.24 -7.77
N VAL A 64 8.13 1.72 -6.73
CA VAL A 64 8.11 3.15 -6.34
C VAL A 64 9.20 3.48 -5.31
N CYS A 65 9.77 2.49 -4.61
CA CYS A 65 10.63 2.66 -3.43
C CYS A 65 12.11 2.28 -3.58
#